data_AF-A0A258BMI4-F1
#
_entry.id   AF-A0A258BMI4-F1
#
_cell.length_a   1.000
_cell.length_b   1.000
_cell.length_c   1.000
_cell.angle_alpha   90.00
_cell.angle_beta   90.00
_cell.angle_gamma   90.00
#
_symmetry.space_group_name_H-M   'P 1'
#
loop_
_entity.id
_entity.type
_entity.pdbx_description
1 polymer ?
#
loop_
_entity_poly.entity_id
_entity_poly.type
_entity_poly.pdbx_seq_one_letter_code
_entity_poly.pdbx_strand_id
1 'polypeptide(L)' 'KVRLQVVYKGREMAHKEIGFELIDKITNLLAEEAIVEQQPQMAGRNLSVVIRSK' A
#
# COMPACT_ATOMS: atom_id res chain seq x y z
N LYS A 1 6.14 5.31 12.44
CA LYS A 1 6.39 5.05 11.00
C LYS A 1 5.99 3.61 10.72
N VAL A 2 5.01 3.38 9.86
CA VAL A 2 4.48 2.06 9.54
C VAL A 2 4.68 1.79 8.05
N ARG A 3 5.25 0.64 7.72
CA ARG A 3 5.40 0.17 6.34
C ARG A 3 4.33 -0.89 6.09
N LEU A 4 3.46 -0.63 5.14
CA LEU A 4 2.48 -1.58 4.63
C LEU A 4 3.06 -2.19 3.35
N GLN A 5 3.08 -3.53 3.28
CA GLN A 5 3.62 -4.24 2.13
C GLN A 5 2.66 -5.34 1.72
N VAL A 6 2.16 -5.26 0.49
CA VAL A 6 1.38 -6.30 -0.16
C VAL A 6 2.35 -7.16 -0.96
N VAL A 7 2.37 -8.47 -0.66
CA VAL A 7 3.22 -9.45 -1.33
C VAL A 7 2.35 -10.22 -2.31
N TYR A 8 2.57 -10.06 -3.61
CA TYR A 8 1.87 -10.84 -4.62
C TYR A 8 2.55 -12.20 -4.78
N LYS A 9 1.81 -13.30 -4.64
CA LYS A 9 2.34 -14.66 -4.85
C LYS A 9 1.84 -15.24 -6.18
N GLY A 10 2.72 -15.94 -6.89
CA GLY A 10 2.35 -16.68 -8.10
C GLY A 10 1.73 -15.82 -9.22
N ARG A 11 0.48 -16.13 -9.60
CA ARG A 11 -0.26 -15.51 -10.73
C ARG A 11 -0.86 -14.14 -10.39
N GLU A 12 -0.67 -13.66 -9.17
CA GLU A 12 -1.26 -12.41 -8.68
C GLU A 12 -0.53 -11.14 -9.17
N MET A 13 0.59 -11.27 -9.91
CA MET A 13 1.30 -10.11 -10.48
C MET A 13 0.47 -9.31 -11.49
N ALA A 14 -0.63 -9.87 -12.01
CA ALA A 14 -1.59 -9.17 -12.86
C ALA A 14 -2.56 -8.27 -12.05
N HIS A 15 -2.78 -8.55 -10.77
CA HIS A 15 -3.74 -7.84 -9.91
C HIS A 15 -3.12 -6.66 -9.17
N LYS A 16 -2.34 -5.84 -9.90
CA LYS A 16 -1.74 -4.62 -9.35
C LYS A 16 -2.81 -3.64 -8.88
N GLU A 17 -3.89 -3.52 -9.66
CA GLU A 17 -5.05 -2.68 -9.34
C GLU A 17 -5.65 -3.01 -7.98
N ILE A 18 -5.80 -4.29 -7.65
CA ILE A 18 -6.39 -4.71 -6.38
C ILE A 18 -5.55 -4.23 -5.19
N GLY A 19 -4.22 -4.35 -5.25
CA GLY A 19 -3.37 -3.88 -4.16
C GLY A 19 -3.32 -2.36 -4.06
N PHE A 20 -3.44 -1.64 -5.17
CA PHE A 20 -3.57 -0.17 -5.16
C PHE A 20 -4.89 0.26 -4.51
N GLU A 21 -6.03 -0.34 -4.90
CA GLU A 21 -7.32 -0.06 -4.30
C GLU A 21 -7.36 -0.38 -2.80
N LEU A 22 -6.69 -1.47 -2.38
CA LEU A 22 -6.64 -1.88 -0.98
C LEU A 22 -5.82 -0.88 -0.16
N ILE A 23 -4.68 -0.43 -0.69
CA ILE A 23 -3.88 0.62 -0.05
C ILE A 23 -4.64 1.95 -0.02
N ASP A 24 -5.36 2.30 -1.07
CA ASP A 24 -6.16 3.52 -1.12
C ASP A 24 -7.29 3.50 -0.07
N LYS A 25 -7.98 2.37 0.06
CA LYS A 25 -8.99 2.16 1.13
C LYS A 25 -8.39 2.26 2.53
N ILE A 26 -7.26 1.60 2.78
CA ILE A 26 -6.56 1.67 4.07
C ILE A 26 -6.12 3.10 4.34
N THR A 27 -5.60 3.80 3.33
CA THR A 27 -5.17 5.18 3.44
C THR A 27 -6.32 6.11 3.78
N ASN A 28 -7.48 5.94 3.13
CA ASN A 28 -8.69 6.71 3.43
C ASN A 28 -9.23 6.44 4.84
N LEU A 29 -9.21 5.18 5.29
CA LEU A 29 -9.59 4.81 6.66
C LEU A 29 -8.65 5.40 7.72
N LEU A 30 -7.35 5.46 7.43
CA LEU A 30 -6.36 6.03 8.32
C LEU A 30 -6.10 7.52 8.05
N ALA A 31 -6.83 8.19 7.17
CA ALA A 31 -6.57 9.60 6.83
C ALA A 31 -6.76 10.55 8.03
N GLU A 32 -7.54 10.15 9.03
CA GLU A 32 -7.75 10.90 10.26
C GLU A 32 -6.54 10.83 11.21
N GLU A 33 -5.81 9.71 11.21
CA GLU A 33 -4.72 9.44 12.18
C GLU A 33 -3.33 9.29 11.53
N ALA A 34 -3.25 9.15 10.21
CA ALA A 34 -2.03 8.88 9.47
C ALA A 34 -1.90 9.69 8.18
N ILE A 35 -0.67 10.10 7.89
CA ILE A 35 -0.23 10.83 6.72
C ILE A 35 0.55 9.87 5.81
N VAL A 36 0.23 9.86 4.52
CA VAL A 36 1.01 9.10 3.52
C VAL A 36 2.34 9.80 3.30
N GLU A 37 3.43 9.15 3.68
CA GLU A 37 4.79 9.70 3.53
C GLU A 37 5.40 9.31 2.17
N GLN A 38 5.08 8.12 1.66
CA GLN A 38 5.47 7.67 0.33
C GLN A 38 4.28 7.07 -0.39
N GLN A 39 4.10 7.45 -1.66
CA GLN A 39 3.11 6.86 -2.54
C GLN A 39 3.37 5.36 -2.74
N PRO A 40 2.33 4.54 -2.95
CA PRO A 40 2.48 3.11 -3.19
C PRO A 40 3.37 2.85 -4.41
N GLN A 41 4.55 2.29 -4.16
CA GLN A 41 5.50 1.92 -5.21
C GLN A 41 5.54 0.41 -5.37
N MET A 42 5.64 -0.03 -6.63
CA MET A 42 5.91 -1.43 -6.93
C MET A 42 7.42 -1.68 -6.85
N ALA A 43 7.81 -2.50 -5.88
CA ALA A 43 9.15 -3.06 -5.77
C ALA A 43 9.12 -4.52 -6.27
N GLY A 44 9.14 -4.69 -7.59
CA GLY A 44 9.12 -6.00 -8.24
C GLY A 44 7.81 -6.77 -8.00
N ARG A 45 7.84 -7.73 -7.08
CA ARG A 45 6.70 -8.63 -6.75
C ARG A 45 5.89 -8.13 -5.55
N ASN A 46 6.18 -6.93 -5.07
CA ASN A 46 5.64 -6.39 -3.85
C ASN A 46 5.20 -4.94 -4.08
N LEU A 47 4.04 -4.57 -3.54
CA LEU A 47 3.60 -3.19 -3.44
C LEU A 47 3.89 -2.72 -2.02
N SER A 48 4.65 -1.65 -1.88
CA SER A 48 4.98 -1.09 -0.57
C SER A 48 4.55 0.36 -0.49
N VAL A 49 3.89 0.72 0.61
CA VAL A 49 3.52 2.09 0.96
C VAL A 49 4.00 2.37 2.38
N VAL A 50 4.41 3.61 2.63
CA VAL A 50 4.88 4.05 3.95
C VAL A 50 3.95 5.12 4.45
N ILE A 51 3.32 4.84 5.59
CA ILE A 51 2.46 5.79 6.29
C ILE A 51 3.10 6.19 7.62
N ARG A 52 2.86 7.42 8.03
CA ARG A 52 3.29 7.98 9.30
C ARG A 52 2.06 8.36 10.10
N SER A 53 1.96 7.92 11.35
CA SER A 53 0.97 8.47 12.28
C SER A 53 1.23 9.96 12.48
N LYS A 54 0.16 10.76 12.49
CA LYS A 54 0.21 12.20 12.73
C LYS A 54 0.92 12.53 14.05
#